data_AF-A0A7Y5BPQ8-F1
#
_entry.id   AF-A0A7Y5BPQ8-F1
#
_cell.length_a   1.000
_cell.length_b   1.000
_cell.length_c   1.000
_cell.angle_alpha   90.00
_cell.angle_beta   90.00
_cell.angle_gamma   90.00
#
_symmetry.space_group_name_H-M   'P 1'
#
loop_
_entity.id
_entity.type
_entity.pdbx_description
1 polymer ?
#
loop_
_entity_poly.entity_id
_entity_poly.type
_entity_poly.pdbx_seq_one_letter_code
_entity_poly.pdbx_strand_id
1 'polypeptide(L)'
;MPTDLTLAAGCSAHLRLGEALTISLGPDCVYTLDRSGRLIGAFRQGQNLRRGLDGRVLARWRLGRGPRQRAWLSEAEIADLFAGLRRDLAALLAATPP
;
A
#
# COMPACT_ATOMS: atom_id res chain seq x y z
N MET A 1 -15.22 -11.88 2.32
CA MET A 1 -15.86 -11.38 1.08
C MET A 1 -15.06 -10.19 0.60
N PRO A 2 -14.65 -10.12 -0.68
CA PRO A 2 -14.09 -8.90 -1.24
C PRO A 2 -15.19 -7.82 -1.35
N THR A 3 -14.80 -6.56 -1.18
CA THR A 3 -15.69 -5.41 -1.31
C THR A 3 -15.07 -4.43 -2.29
N ASP A 4 -15.78 -4.17 -3.39
CA ASP A 4 -15.42 -3.16 -4.36
C ASP A 4 -16.10 -1.84 -3.99
N LEU A 5 -15.30 -0.77 -3.96
CA LEU A 5 -15.74 0.60 -3.70
C LEU A 5 -15.26 1.50 -4.84
N THR A 6 -16.08 2.47 -5.21
CA THR A 6 -15.67 3.54 -6.13
C THR A 6 -15.38 4.79 -5.32
N LEU A 7 -14.14 5.30 -5.40
CA LEU A 7 -13.73 6.54 -4.73
C LEU A 7 -14.21 7.77 -5.51
N ALA A 8 -14.30 8.92 -4.82
CA ALA A 8 -14.83 10.20 -5.31
C ALA A 8 -14.06 10.85 -6.50
N ALA A 9 -13.12 10.14 -7.12
CA ALA A 9 -12.38 10.57 -8.31
C ALA A 9 -12.41 9.53 -9.46
N GLY A 10 -13.32 8.54 -9.40
CA GLY A 10 -13.37 7.44 -10.37
C GLY A 10 -12.29 6.38 -10.16
N CYS A 11 -11.44 6.52 -9.14
CA CYS A 11 -10.52 5.47 -8.73
C CYS A 11 -11.30 4.33 -8.09
N SER A 12 -11.15 3.12 -8.62
CA SER A 12 -11.68 1.92 -7.98
C SER A 12 -10.78 1.50 -6.82
N ALA A 13 -11.42 1.08 -5.73
CA ALA A 13 -10.79 0.47 -4.60
C ALA A 13 -11.35 -0.95 -4.39
N HIS A 14 -10.47 -1.93 -4.29
CA HIS A 14 -10.85 -3.31 -3.98
C HIS A 14 -10.27 -3.69 -2.62
N LEU A 15 -11.16 -3.98 -1.67
CA LEU A 15 -10.80 -4.36 -0.31
C LEU A 15 -10.99 -5.86 -0.13
N ARG A 16 -9.98 -6.52 0.44
CA ARG A 16 -10.05 -7.93 0.82
C ARG A 16 -9.61 -8.08 2.26
N LEU A 17 -10.51 -8.60 3.09
CA LEU A 17 -10.19 -9.01 4.45
C LEU A 17 -10.03 -10.53 4.52
N GLY A 18 -8.87 -10.97 5.03
CA GLY A 18 -8.55 -12.36 5.37
C GLY A 18 -7.69 -12.38 6.64
N GLU A 19 -6.53 -13.03 6.60
CA GLU A 19 -5.54 -12.92 7.70
C GLU A 19 -4.93 -11.51 7.83
N ALA A 20 -4.96 -10.76 6.73
CA ALA A 20 -4.54 -9.38 6.58
C ALA A 20 -5.62 -8.59 5.83
N LEU A 21 -5.60 -7.27 5.96
CA LEU A 21 -6.38 -6.35 5.15
C LEU A 21 -5.56 -5.95 3.93
N THR A 22 -6.04 -6.28 2.73
CA THR A 22 -5.44 -5.83 1.47
C THR A 22 -6.36 -4.80 0.81
N ILE A 23 -5.78 -3.67 0.43
CA ILE A 23 -6.47 -2.54 -0.18
C ILE A 23 -5.77 -2.25 -1.50
N SER A 24 -6.45 -2.46 -2.61
CA SER A 24 -5.97 -2.09 -3.94
C SER A 24 -6.62 -0.79 -4.37
N LEU A 25 -5.84 0.20 -4.78
CA LEU A 25 -6.26 1.52 -5.23
C LEU A 25 -5.80 1.69 -6.68
N GLY A 26 -6.69 1.37 -7.62
CA GLY A 26 -6.33 1.24 -9.03
C GLY A 26 -5.23 0.18 -9.26
N PRO A 27 -4.51 0.25 -10.40
CA PRO A 27 -3.51 -0.76 -10.79
C PRO A 27 -2.15 -0.59 -10.10
N ASP A 28 -1.82 0.61 -9.62
CA ASP A 28 -0.44 0.96 -9.25
C ASP A 28 -0.22 1.15 -7.74
N CYS A 29 -1.26 0.93 -6.94
CA CYS A 29 -1.18 1.10 -5.50
C CYS A 29 -1.91 -0.04 -4.77
N VAL A 30 -1.17 -0.78 -3.95
CA VAL A 30 -1.73 -1.84 -3.10
C VAL A 30 -1.09 -1.73 -1.73
N TYR A 31 -1.89 -1.76 -0.68
CA TYR A 31 -1.43 -1.86 0.70
C TYR A 31 -1.88 -3.18 1.32
N THR A 32 -1.00 -3.82 2.08
CA THR A 32 -1.35 -4.98 2.91
C THR A 32 -1.01 -4.66 4.35
N LEU A 33 -2.02 -4.69 5.21
CA LEU A 33 -1.94 -4.37 6.63
C LEU A 33 -2.23 -5.62 7.45
N ASP A 34 -1.54 -5.81 8.57
CA ASP A 34 -1.94 -6.81 9.55
C ASP A 34 -3.26 -6.41 10.24
N ARG A 35 -3.80 -7.30 11.08
CA ARG A 35 -5.05 -7.01 11.82
C ARG A 35 -4.93 -5.87 12.83
N SER A 36 -3.70 -5.45 13.17
CA SER A 36 -3.43 -4.30 14.03
C SER A 36 -3.23 -3.01 13.22
N GLY A 37 -3.43 -3.04 11.90
CA GLY A 37 -3.25 -1.90 11.01
C GLY A 37 -1.79 -1.59 10.66
N ARG A 38 -0.83 -2.45 11.03
CA ARG A 38 0.59 -2.23 10.70
C ARG A 38 0.86 -2.68 9.27
N LEU A 39 1.70 -1.93 8.57
CA LEU A 39 2.09 -2.26 7.20
C LEU A 39 2.86 -3.60 7.16
N ILE A 40 2.38 -4.57 6.39
CA ILE A 40 3.14 -5.77 6.02
C ILE A 40 3.95 -5.48 4.75
N GLY A 41 3.32 -4.84 3.77
CA GLY A 41 3.95 -4.45 2.51
C GLY A 41 3.03 -3.59 1.65
N ALA A 42 3.61 -3.04 0.59
CA ALA A 42 2.87 -2.25 -0.37
C ALA A 42 3.44 -2.43 -1.79
N PHE A 43 2.61 -2.19 -2.79
CA PHE A 43 3.06 -1.89 -4.14
C PHE A 43 2.73 -0.43 -4.42
N ARG A 44 3.71 0.37 -4.83
CA ARG A 44 3.51 1.79 -5.16
C ARG A 44 4.57 2.23 -6.15
N GLN A 45 4.17 2.96 -7.18
CA GLN A 45 5.10 3.55 -8.18
C GLN A 45 6.06 2.51 -8.79
N GLY A 46 5.56 1.30 -9.09
CA GLY A 46 6.37 0.22 -9.65
C GLY A 46 7.31 -0.48 -8.66
N GLN A 47 7.27 -0.13 -7.37
CA GLN A 47 8.10 -0.72 -6.33
C GLN A 47 7.29 -1.65 -5.43
N ASN A 48 7.88 -2.81 -5.09
CA ASN A 48 7.38 -3.73 -4.07
C ASN A 48 8.08 -3.44 -2.74
N LEU A 49 7.34 -2.86 -1.80
CA LEU A 49 7.76 -2.51 -0.45
C LEU A 49 7.39 -3.64 0.51
N ARG A 50 8.30 -3.97 1.44
CA ARG A 50 8.05 -4.95 2.51
C ARG A 50 8.60 -4.43 3.82
N ARG A 51 7.77 -4.43 4.88
CA ARG A 51 8.21 -4.07 6.22
C ARG A 51 8.89 -5.28 6.88
N GLY A 52 10.08 -5.07 7.43
CA GLY A 52 10.80 -6.01 8.27
C GLY A 52 10.23 -6.05 9.69
N LEU A 53 10.65 -7.04 10.48
CA LEU A 53 10.29 -7.12 11.90
C LEU A 53 10.91 -5.98 12.73
N ASP A 54 12.03 -5.44 12.26
CA ASP A 54 12.73 -4.27 12.80
C ASP A 54 12.06 -2.94 12.44
N GLY A 55 10.96 -2.97 11.67
CA GLY A 55 10.24 -1.78 11.25
C GLY A 55 10.82 -1.07 10.02
N ARG A 56 11.99 -1.50 9.52
CA ARG A 56 12.56 -0.96 8.28
C ARG A 56 11.75 -1.44 7.07
N VAL A 57 11.75 -0.66 5.99
CA VAL A 57 11.00 -1.00 4.77
C VAL A 57 11.97 -1.24 3.63
N LEU A 58 11.94 -2.45 3.06
CA LEU A 58 12.74 -2.81 1.89
C LEU A 58 11.94 -2.54 0.62
N ALA A 59 12.43 -1.64 -0.23
CA ALA A 59 11.95 -1.46 -1.58
C ALA A 59 12.63 -2.46 -2.53
N ARG A 60 11.86 -3.01 -3.46
CA ARG A 60 12.35 -3.91 -4.52
C ARG A 60 11.72 -3.53 -5.84
N TRP A 61 12.52 -3.27 -6.86
CA TRP A 61 12.04 -2.83 -8.17
C TRP A 61 12.87 -3.43 -9.30
N ARG A 62 12.43 -3.21 -10.54
CA ARG A 62 13.15 -3.58 -11.76
C ARG A 62 13.04 -2.43 -12.75
N LEU A 63 14.15 -2.07 -13.38
CA LEU A 63 14.17 -1.10 -14.47
C LEU A 63 14.16 -1.86 -15.80
N GLY A 64 13.02 -1.85 -16.51
CA GLY A 64 12.86 -2.57 -17.77
C GLY A 64 13.19 -4.07 -17.66
N ARG A 65 14.07 -4.56 -18.54
CA ARG A 65 14.59 -5.95 -18.48
C ARG A 65 15.85 -6.12 -17.60
N GLY A 66 16.29 -5.08 -16.91
CA GLY A 66 17.48 -5.11 -16.05
C GLY A 66 17.35 -6.02 -14.83
N PRO A 67 18.42 -6.15 -14.02
CA PRO A 67 18.38 -6.96 -12.80
C PRO A 67 17.41 -6.37 -11.76
N ARG A 68 16.91 -7.22 -10.86
CA ARG A 68 16.09 -6.80 -9.74
C ARG A 68 16.95 -6.02 -8.73
N GLN A 69 16.52 -4.80 -8.43
CA GLN A 69 17.15 -3.92 -7.46
C GLN A 69 16.44 -4.01 -6.11
N ARG A 70 17.18 -3.69 -5.03
CA ARG A 70 16.63 -3.58 -3.68
C ARG A 70 17.39 -2.55 -2.85
N ALA A 71 16.68 -1.77 -2.06
CA ALA A 71 17.25 -0.82 -1.11
C ALA A 71 16.33 -0.66 0.09
N TRP A 72 16.91 -0.41 1.26
CA TRP A 72 16.14 0.04 2.42
C TRP A 72 15.70 1.48 2.19
N LEU A 73 14.45 1.79 2.50
CA LEU A 73 13.96 3.15 2.52
C LEU A 73 14.66 3.93 3.65
N SER A 74 15.00 5.17 3.35
CA SER A 74 15.38 6.19 4.32
C SER A 74 14.21 6.56 5.23
N GLU A 75 14.49 7.24 6.33
CA GLU A 75 13.45 7.72 7.25
C GLU A 75 12.46 8.68 6.57
N ALA A 76 12.95 9.54 5.67
CA ALA A 76 12.12 10.46 4.90
C ALA A 76 11.16 9.68 3.97
N GLU A 77 11.66 8.68 3.24
CA GLU A 77 10.83 7.84 2.37
C GLU A 77 9.79 7.02 3.16
N ILE A 78 10.14 6.57 4.37
CA ILE A 78 9.21 5.90 5.28
C ILE A 78 8.12 6.88 5.73
N ALA A 79 8.48 8.10 6.13
CA ALA A 79 7.52 9.12 6.53
C ALA A 79 6.54 9.44 5.38
N ASP A 80 7.06 9.60 4.16
CA ASP A 80 6.26 9.85 2.96
C ASP A 80 5.33 8.69 2.62
N LEU A 81 5.81 7.44 2.75
CA LEU A 81 5.00 6.23 2.56
C LEU A 81 3.80 6.22 3.51
N PHE A 82 4.03 6.46 4.80
CA PHE A 82 2.95 6.46 5.80
C PHE A 82 2.03 7.68 5.65
N ALA A 83 2.53 8.84 5.26
CA ALA A 83 1.69 9.99 4.94
C ALA A 83 0.78 9.71 3.74
N GLY A 84 1.30 9.06 2.69
CA GLY A 84 0.52 8.59 1.54
C GLY A 84 -0.58 7.62 1.96
N LEU A 85 -0.22 6.54 2.67
CA LEU A 85 -1.16 5.56 3.18
C LEU A 85 -2.29 6.22 3.99
N ARG A 86 -1.99 7.15 4.90
CA ARG A 86 -3.02 7.82 5.70
C ARG A 86 -3.98 8.65 4.85
N ARG A 87 -3.47 9.38 3.85
CA ARG A 87 -4.32 10.15 2.92
C ARG A 87 -5.25 9.22 2.15
N ASP A 88 -4.71 8.12 1.64
CA ASP A 88 -5.47 7.15 0.85
C ASP A 88 -6.57 6.48 1.69
N LEU A 89 -6.25 6.08 2.93
CA LEU A 89 -7.23 5.53 3.86
C LEU A 89 -8.32 6.55 4.26
N ALA A 90 -7.95 7.81 4.48
CA ALA A 90 -8.92 8.86 4.79
C ALA A 90 -9.91 9.07 3.63
N ALA A 91 -9.43 9.03 2.39
CA ALA A 91 -10.29 9.13 1.20
C ALA A 91 -11.25 7.92 1.08
N LEU A 92 -10.79 6.71 1.41
CA LEU A 92 -11.63 5.51 1.46
C LEU A 92 -12.73 5.62 2.52
N LEU A 93 -12.38 6.07 3.72
CA LEU A 93 -13.34 6.25 4.81
C LEU A 93 -14.40 7.28 4.44
N ALA A 94 -14.03 8.39 3.80
CA ALA A 94 -14.98 9.39 3.33
C ALA A 94 -15.91 8.89 2.22
N ALA A 95 -15.47 7.92 1.41
CA ALA A 95 -16.27 7.31 0.34
C ALA A 95 -17.19 6.18 0.82
N THR A 96 -16.99 5.68 2.04
CA THR A 96 -17.80 4.59 2.61
C THR A 96 -18.85 5.22 3.53
N PRO A 97 -20.15 5.17 3.20
CA PRO A 97 -21.19 5.61 4.13
C PRO A 97 -21.19 4.74 5.40
N PRO A 98 -21.61 5.30 6.56
CA PRO A 98 -21.63 4.58 7.83
C PRO A 98 -22.55 3.35 7.83
#